data_AF-A0A351M087-F1
#
_entry.id   AF-A0A351M087-F1
#
_cell.length_a   1.000
_cell.length_b   1.000
_cell.length_c   1.000
_cell.angle_alpha   90.00
_cell.angle_beta   90.00
_cell.angle_gamma   90.00
#
_symmetry.space_group_name_H-M   'P 1'
#
loop_
_entity.id
_entity.type
_entity.pdbx_description
1 polymer ?
#
loop_
_entity_poly.entity_id
_entity_poly.type
_entity_poly.pdbx_seq_one_letter_code
_entity_poly.pdbx_strand_id
1 'polypeptide(L)'
;MQVLSDEQVASFHRDGYVMMADAVTPEDLAALKEVFADWIADSRSHGGPWGTTVDGRARFDVEPGHSAESPALRRVASPVEVSDVYLDVMRNARMVDAAAQLVGPNIEFNNAKVNSKQPGSATAVRFHQDFLYEPHTNDDLVAVLVFLDDVTLQNGPLEVVPGSPRGPMYE
;
A
#
# COMPACT_ATOMS: atom_id res chain seq x y z
N MET A 1 -20.03 -8.49 -0.04
CA MET A 1 -21.18 -7.59 0.27
C MET A 1 -21.15 -6.39 -0.68
N GLN A 2 -22.25 -5.71 -1.00
CA GLN A 2 -22.17 -4.49 -1.82
C GLN A 2 -21.66 -3.32 -0.96
N VAL A 3 -20.35 -3.04 -1.03
CA VAL A 3 -19.68 -2.01 -0.21
C VAL A 3 -19.34 -0.74 -1.01
N LEU A 4 -19.23 -0.87 -2.33
CA LEU A 4 -19.20 0.23 -3.31
C LEU A 4 -20.57 0.40 -3.95
N SER A 5 -20.95 1.66 -4.19
CA SER A 5 -22.12 2.01 -5.01
C SER A 5 -21.88 1.71 -6.50
N ASP A 6 -22.97 1.60 -7.27
CA ASP A 6 -22.88 1.37 -8.71
C ASP A 6 -22.11 2.50 -9.43
N GLU A 7 -22.24 3.75 -8.97
CA GLU A 7 -21.47 4.87 -9.52
C GLU A 7 -19.98 4.76 -9.19
N GLN A 8 -19.62 4.30 -7.99
CA GLN A 8 -18.21 4.07 -7.64
C GLN A 8 -17.59 2.97 -8.50
N VAL A 9 -18.32 1.86 -8.71
CA VAL A 9 -17.91 0.79 -9.63
C VAL A 9 -17.75 1.33 -11.05
N ALA A 10 -18.74 2.08 -11.55
CA ALA A 10 -18.67 2.69 -12.88
C ALA A 10 -17.50 3.67 -13.01
N SER A 11 -17.22 4.47 -11.98
CA SER A 11 -16.07 5.39 -11.96
C SER A 11 -14.74 4.65 -11.97
N PHE A 12 -14.62 3.52 -11.27
CA PHE A 12 -13.39 2.71 -11.31
C PHE A 12 -13.11 2.20 -12.72
N HIS A 13 -14.10 1.60 -13.39
CA HIS A 13 -13.93 1.10 -14.75
C HIS A 13 -13.76 2.22 -15.79
N ARG A 14 -14.20 3.45 -15.49
CA ARG A 14 -14.05 4.62 -16.35
C ARG A 14 -12.69 5.30 -16.16
N ASP A 15 -12.34 5.59 -14.93
CA ASP A 15 -11.24 6.48 -14.58
C ASP A 15 -9.99 5.72 -14.14
N GLY A 16 -10.13 4.42 -13.83
CA GLY A 16 -9.02 3.55 -13.42
C GLY A 16 -8.72 3.58 -11.92
N TYR A 17 -9.51 4.32 -11.14
CA TYR A 17 -9.37 4.42 -9.69
C TYR A 17 -10.71 4.78 -9.05
N VAL A 18 -10.84 4.52 -7.76
CA VAL A 18 -11.98 4.97 -6.94
C VAL A 18 -11.51 5.21 -5.51
N MET A 19 -12.06 6.24 -4.87
CA MET A 19 -11.82 6.50 -3.44
C MET A 19 -12.93 5.82 -2.61
N MET A 20 -12.51 5.15 -1.54
CA MET A 20 -13.40 4.50 -0.58
C MET A 20 -13.14 5.06 0.82
N ALA A 21 -14.12 5.75 1.37
CA ALA A 21 -14.11 6.11 2.79
C ALA A 21 -14.35 4.86 3.64
N ASP A 22 -13.69 4.81 4.81
CA ASP A 22 -13.85 3.73 5.79
C ASP A 22 -13.58 2.34 5.18
N ALA A 23 -12.49 2.25 4.41
CA ALA A 23 -12.01 1.00 3.79
C ALA A 23 -11.48 -0.01 4.83
N VAL A 24 -11.03 0.49 5.98
CA VAL A 24 -10.70 -0.22 7.21
C VAL A 24 -11.44 0.45 8.36
N THR A 25 -11.65 -0.25 9.47
CA THR A 25 -12.29 0.36 10.65
C THR A 25 -11.32 1.33 11.36
N PRO A 26 -11.83 2.28 12.17
CA PRO A 26 -10.96 3.10 13.02
C PRO A 26 -10.07 2.26 13.95
N GLU A 27 -10.57 1.13 14.44
CA GLU A 27 -9.83 0.18 15.28
C GLU A 27 -8.70 -0.49 14.50
N ASP A 28 -8.97 -0.97 13.27
CA ASP A 28 -7.95 -1.54 12.39
C ASP A 28 -6.88 -0.50 12.07
N LEU A 29 -7.29 0.73 11.74
CA LEU A 29 -6.38 1.82 11.43
C LEU A 29 -5.46 2.14 12.61
N ALA A 30 -6.01 2.20 13.82
CA ALA A 30 -5.21 2.38 15.03
C ALA A 30 -4.21 1.23 15.23
N ALA A 31 -4.64 -0.02 15.08
CA ALA A 31 -3.77 -1.18 15.24
C ALA A 31 -2.64 -1.22 14.19
N LEU A 32 -2.93 -0.90 12.92
CA LEU A 32 -1.92 -0.80 11.86
C LEU A 32 -0.86 0.27 12.18
N LYS A 33 -1.30 1.41 12.71
CA LYS A 33 -0.41 2.51 13.13
C LYS A 33 0.45 2.14 14.32
N GLU A 34 -0.11 1.45 15.32
CA GLU A 34 0.63 0.96 16.49
C GLU A 34 1.74 0.00 16.07
N VAL A 35 1.42 -1.01 15.25
CA VAL A 35 2.42 -1.94 14.72
C VAL A 35 3.50 -1.21 13.90
N PHE A 36 3.10 -0.23 13.09
CA PHE A 36 4.07 0.55 12.31
C PHE A 36 4.98 1.40 13.21
N ALA A 37 4.43 1.99 14.28
CA ALA A 37 5.20 2.75 15.27
C ALA A 37 6.21 1.86 16.01
N ASP A 38 5.85 0.62 16.32
CA ASP A 38 6.75 -0.36 16.91
C ASP A 38 7.92 -0.68 15.96
N TRP A 39 7.67 -0.85 14.65
CA TRP A 39 8.75 -1.03 13.67
C TRP A 39 9.65 0.21 13.53
N ILE A 40 9.09 1.42 13.65
CA ILE A 40 9.90 2.65 13.72
C ILE A 40 10.77 2.63 14.99
N ALA A 41 10.23 2.21 16.14
CA ALA A 41 11.00 2.12 17.38
C ALA A 41 12.12 1.08 17.27
N ASP A 42 11.83 -0.11 16.72
CA ASP A 42 12.78 -1.18 16.46
C ASP A 42 13.92 -0.70 15.54
N SER A 43 13.59 0.08 14.50
CA SER A 43 14.56 0.63 13.55
C SER A 43 15.75 1.33 14.20
N ARG A 44 15.56 1.93 15.38
CA ARG A 44 16.63 2.64 16.11
C ARG A 44 17.80 1.73 16.49
N SER A 45 17.58 0.42 16.55
CA SER A 45 18.61 -0.58 16.84
C SER A 45 19.37 -1.05 15.59
N HIS A 46 19.06 -0.50 14.42
CA HIS A 46 19.59 -0.93 13.13
C HIS A 46 20.26 0.23 12.38
N GLY A 47 21.44 -0.01 11.79
CA GLY A 47 22.17 0.99 10.99
C GLY A 47 21.86 0.96 9.49
N GLY A 48 20.98 0.07 9.05
CA GLY A 48 20.70 -0.22 7.64
C GLY A 48 19.57 -1.25 7.52
N PRO A 49 19.25 -1.72 6.31
CA PRO A 49 18.17 -2.68 6.10
C PRO A 49 18.32 -3.95 6.96
N TRP A 50 17.20 -4.45 7.49
CA TRP A 50 17.19 -5.66 8.34
C TRP A 50 15.94 -6.51 8.11
N GLY A 51 15.93 -7.69 8.75
CA GLY A 51 14.90 -8.70 8.57
C GLY A 51 14.91 -9.31 7.18
N THR A 52 14.21 -10.44 7.01
CA THR A 52 14.19 -11.18 5.74
C THR A 52 12.76 -11.58 5.42
N THR A 53 12.32 -11.27 4.19
CA THR A 53 11.07 -11.78 3.59
C THR A 53 11.21 -13.26 3.25
N VAL A 54 10.09 -13.95 3.04
CA VAL A 54 10.13 -15.37 2.62
C VAL A 54 10.94 -15.58 1.33
N ASP A 55 10.95 -14.57 0.43
CA ASP A 55 11.72 -14.60 -0.81
C ASP A 55 13.19 -14.13 -0.68
N GLY A 56 13.67 -13.88 0.55
CA GLY A 56 15.08 -13.61 0.83
C GLY A 56 15.53 -12.16 0.71
N ARG A 57 14.62 -11.21 0.44
CA ARG A 57 14.92 -9.77 0.41
C ARG A 57 14.93 -9.16 1.81
N ALA A 58 15.56 -8.00 1.95
CA ALA A 58 15.46 -7.23 3.19
C ALA A 58 14.00 -6.84 3.44
N ARG A 59 13.51 -7.07 4.66
CA ARG A 59 12.13 -6.78 5.03
C ARG A 59 11.93 -5.30 5.33
N PHE A 60 12.83 -4.76 6.15
CA PHE A 60 12.81 -3.38 6.60
C PHE A 60 13.93 -2.63 5.89
N ASP A 61 13.58 -1.47 5.35
CA ASP A 61 14.48 -0.64 4.57
C ASP A 61 14.39 0.80 5.07
N VAL A 62 15.55 1.45 5.20
CA VAL A 62 15.71 2.76 5.83
C VAL A 62 16.26 3.78 4.85
N GLU A 63 15.92 5.05 5.07
CA GLU A 63 16.47 6.14 4.28
C GLU A 63 17.96 6.40 4.58
N PRO A 64 18.70 6.97 3.62
CA PRO A 64 19.97 7.62 3.91
C PRO A 64 19.83 8.64 5.04
N GLY A 65 20.75 8.61 6.01
CA GLY A 65 20.70 9.48 7.19
C GLY A 65 19.93 8.92 8.38
N HIS A 66 19.42 7.69 8.27
CA HIS A 66 18.83 6.96 9.40
C HIS A 66 19.81 6.82 10.57
N SER A 67 19.32 7.06 11.80
CA SER A 67 20.02 6.75 13.05
C SER A 67 19.03 6.44 14.17
N ALA A 68 19.55 6.06 15.34
CA ALA A 68 18.76 5.86 16.55
C ALA A 68 18.04 7.14 17.03
N GLU A 69 18.66 8.30 16.82
CA GLU A 69 18.14 9.62 17.18
C GLU A 69 17.18 10.17 16.12
N SER A 70 17.37 9.78 14.86
CA SER A 70 16.54 10.17 13.71
C SER A 70 16.08 8.93 12.94
N PRO A 71 15.12 8.15 13.48
CA PRO A 71 14.62 6.96 12.83
C PRO A 71 13.91 7.32 11.52
N ALA A 72 14.19 6.56 10.46
CA ALA A 72 13.78 6.88 9.09
C ALA A 72 13.46 5.58 8.32
N LEU A 73 12.59 4.75 8.91
CA LEU A 73 12.06 3.55 8.27
C LEU A 73 11.27 3.98 7.02
N ARG A 74 11.80 3.62 5.84
CA ARG A 74 11.21 3.97 4.53
C ARG A 74 10.16 2.96 4.13
N ARG A 75 10.44 1.67 4.30
CA ARG A 75 9.60 0.59 3.78
C ARG A 75 9.61 -0.64 4.66
N VAL A 76 8.44 -1.27 4.73
CA VAL A 76 8.25 -2.64 5.23
C VAL A 76 7.69 -3.50 4.11
N ALA A 77 8.47 -4.47 3.65
CA ALA A 77 8.07 -5.44 2.62
C ALA A 77 7.33 -6.63 3.26
N SER A 78 6.26 -7.09 2.61
CA SER A 78 5.44 -8.21 3.06
C SER A 78 5.08 -8.13 4.56
N PRO A 79 4.48 -7.04 5.05
CA PRO A 79 4.17 -6.86 6.48
C PRO A 79 3.27 -7.99 7.04
N VAL A 80 2.45 -8.59 6.16
CA VAL A 80 1.57 -9.74 6.45
C VAL A 80 2.32 -11.01 6.89
N GLU A 81 3.62 -11.12 6.62
CA GLU A 81 4.43 -12.27 7.04
C GLU A 81 4.92 -12.15 8.50
N VAL A 82 4.83 -10.96 9.11
CA VAL A 82 5.38 -10.66 10.44
C VAL A 82 4.42 -9.95 11.37
N SER A 83 3.19 -9.67 10.93
CA SER A 83 2.15 -9.05 11.76
C SER A 83 0.78 -9.66 11.46
N ASP A 84 0.20 -10.24 12.50
CA ASP A 84 -1.17 -10.76 12.46
C ASP A 84 -2.19 -9.63 12.21
N VAL A 85 -1.92 -8.40 12.66
CA VAL A 85 -2.78 -7.23 12.39
C VAL A 85 -2.80 -6.91 10.89
N TYR A 86 -1.64 -6.81 10.26
CA TYR A 86 -1.58 -6.56 8.81
C TYR A 86 -2.18 -7.73 8.01
N LEU A 87 -1.96 -8.97 8.47
CA LEU A 87 -2.55 -10.16 7.85
C LEU A 87 -4.07 -10.17 7.96
N ASP A 88 -4.62 -9.83 9.13
CA ASP A 88 -6.05 -9.79 9.39
C ASP A 88 -6.74 -8.71 8.56
N VAL A 89 -6.21 -7.47 8.58
CA VAL A 89 -6.74 -6.37 7.75
C VAL A 89 -6.69 -6.74 6.27
N MET A 90 -5.60 -7.31 5.78
CA MET A 90 -5.48 -7.73 4.38
C MET A 90 -6.54 -8.76 3.98
N ARG A 91 -6.97 -9.63 4.90
CA ARG A 91 -7.94 -10.70 4.63
C ARG A 91 -9.39 -10.29 4.85
N ASN A 92 -9.64 -9.47 5.88
CA ASN A 92 -10.96 -9.34 6.48
C ASN A 92 -11.51 -7.91 6.44
N ALA A 93 -10.71 -6.90 6.08
CA ALA A 93 -11.19 -5.53 6.01
C ALA A 93 -12.20 -5.33 4.87
N ARG A 94 -13.03 -4.30 5.01
CA ARG A 94 -14.08 -3.93 4.04
C ARG A 94 -13.52 -3.66 2.63
N MET A 95 -12.27 -3.25 2.51
CA MET A 95 -11.59 -3.07 1.23
C MET A 95 -11.48 -4.36 0.40
N VAL A 96 -11.49 -5.54 1.05
CA VAL A 96 -11.43 -6.85 0.36
C VAL A 96 -12.73 -7.13 -0.38
N ASP A 97 -13.87 -6.83 0.25
CA ASP A 97 -15.17 -6.85 -0.43
C ASP A 97 -15.18 -5.89 -1.63
N ALA A 98 -14.62 -4.69 -1.48
CA ALA A 98 -14.54 -3.72 -2.57
C ALA A 98 -13.68 -4.22 -3.74
N ALA A 99 -12.52 -4.83 -3.46
CA ALA A 99 -11.70 -5.46 -4.48
C ALA A 99 -12.46 -6.57 -5.22
N ALA A 100 -13.11 -7.48 -4.47
CA ALA A 100 -13.92 -8.55 -5.05
C ALA A 100 -15.10 -8.04 -5.91
N GLN A 101 -15.67 -6.88 -5.56
CA GLN A 101 -16.70 -6.25 -6.39
C GLN A 101 -16.17 -5.70 -7.71
N LEU A 102 -14.91 -5.27 -7.77
CA LEU A 102 -14.32 -4.63 -8.95
C LEU A 102 -13.71 -5.64 -9.93
N VAL A 103 -13.01 -6.66 -9.41
CA VAL A 103 -12.28 -7.65 -10.23
C VAL A 103 -12.89 -9.07 -10.19
N GLY A 104 -13.95 -9.25 -9.41
CA GLY A 104 -14.66 -10.53 -9.28
C GLY A 104 -14.35 -11.26 -7.97
N PRO A 105 -15.15 -12.30 -7.62
CA PRO A 105 -15.14 -12.89 -6.28
C PRO A 105 -13.93 -13.80 -5.98
N ASN A 106 -13.21 -14.24 -7.00
CA ASN A 106 -12.09 -15.18 -6.87
C ASN A 106 -10.77 -14.40 -6.92
N ILE A 107 -10.46 -13.69 -5.84
CA ILE A 107 -9.24 -12.89 -5.72
C ILE A 107 -8.10 -13.68 -5.09
N GLU A 108 -6.88 -13.41 -5.53
CA GLU A 108 -5.65 -13.87 -4.92
C GLU A 108 -4.87 -12.66 -4.41
N PHE A 109 -4.30 -12.79 -3.21
CA PHE A 109 -3.38 -11.78 -2.68
C PHE A 109 -2.01 -11.93 -3.33
N ASN A 110 -1.52 -10.88 -3.99
CA ASN A 110 -0.20 -10.88 -4.61
C ASN A 110 0.90 -10.39 -3.65
N ASN A 111 0.88 -9.11 -3.30
CA ASN A 111 1.88 -8.51 -2.40
C ASN A 111 1.32 -7.34 -1.60
N ALA A 112 2.01 -7.00 -0.50
CA ALA A 112 1.75 -5.80 0.29
C ALA A 112 3.06 -5.16 0.72
N LYS A 113 3.03 -3.85 0.90
CA LYS A 113 4.16 -3.05 1.37
C LYS A 113 3.63 -1.83 2.12
N VAL A 114 4.31 -1.44 3.19
CA VAL A 114 4.09 -0.14 3.83
C VAL A 114 5.19 0.78 3.33
N ASN A 115 4.84 1.95 2.79
CA ASN A 115 5.79 2.98 2.41
C ASN A 115 5.56 4.22 3.27
N SER A 116 6.62 4.75 3.86
CA SER A 116 6.59 6.01 4.61
C SER A 116 7.36 7.08 3.86
N LYS A 117 6.71 8.23 3.64
CA LYS A 117 7.33 9.43 3.08
C LYS A 117 7.65 10.38 4.24
N GLN A 118 8.90 10.34 4.71
CA GLN A 118 9.32 11.22 5.80
C GLN A 118 9.46 12.67 5.30
N PRO A 119 9.12 13.68 6.11
CA PRO A 119 9.35 15.08 5.77
C PRO A 119 10.81 15.34 5.40
N GLY A 120 11.04 16.02 4.27
CA GLY A 120 12.39 16.30 3.78
C GLY A 120 13.12 15.11 3.17
N SER A 121 12.51 13.92 3.08
CA SER A 121 13.07 12.80 2.32
C SER A 121 13.11 13.13 0.82
N ALA A 122 14.14 12.63 0.13
CA ALA A 122 14.25 12.74 -1.33
C ALA A 122 13.43 11.67 -2.07
N THR A 123 12.55 10.94 -1.36
CA THR A 123 11.82 9.80 -1.91
C THR A 123 10.73 10.27 -2.87
N ALA A 124 11.09 10.25 -4.16
CA ALA A 124 10.19 10.53 -5.27
C ALA A 124 9.79 9.23 -5.96
N VAL A 125 8.49 8.94 -5.98
CA VAL A 125 7.92 7.89 -6.84
C VAL A 125 7.55 8.54 -8.16
N ARG A 126 8.22 8.14 -9.24
CA ARG A 126 7.94 8.67 -10.58
C ARG A 126 6.65 8.06 -11.14
N PHE A 127 6.04 8.71 -12.12
CA PHE A 127 4.94 8.13 -12.90
C PHE A 127 5.36 6.78 -13.47
N HIS A 128 4.50 5.77 -13.32
CA HIS A 128 4.70 4.42 -13.82
C HIS A 128 3.35 3.68 -13.92
N GLN A 129 3.36 2.51 -14.57
CA GLN A 129 2.27 1.54 -14.58
C GLN A 129 2.76 0.28 -13.87
N ASP A 130 2.04 -0.16 -12.83
CA ASP A 130 2.44 -1.29 -11.99
C ASP A 130 2.55 -2.60 -12.79
N PHE A 131 1.65 -2.81 -13.76
CA PHE A 131 1.59 -4.02 -14.58
C PHE A 131 2.92 -4.36 -15.30
N LEU A 132 3.72 -3.34 -15.65
CA LEU A 132 5.01 -3.56 -16.32
C LEU A 132 6.10 -4.11 -15.37
N TYR A 133 5.92 -3.96 -14.06
CA TYR A 133 6.82 -4.53 -13.05
C TYR A 133 6.34 -5.89 -12.54
N GLU A 134 5.03 -6.14 -12.65
CA GLU A 134 4.38 -7.37 -12.21
C GLU A 134 3.50 -7.87 -13.37
N PRO A 135 4.08 -8.49 -14.41
CA PRO A 135 3.29 -8.95 -15.55
C PRO A 135 2.50 -10.21 -15.18
N HIS A 136 1.18 -10.14 -15.35
CA HIS A 136 0.26 -11.27 -15.17
C HIS A 136 -0.38 -11.69 -16.48
N THR A 137 -1.11 -12.81 -16.45
CA THR A 137 -1.82 -13.34 -17.63
C THR A 137 -3.12 -12.59 -17.96
N ASN A 138 -3.56 -11.67 -17.11
CA ASN A 138 -4.69 -10.75 -17.32
C ASN A 138 -4.45 -9.44 -16.56
N ASP A 139 -5.31 -8.45 -16.79
CA ASP A 139 -5.30 -7.12 -16.19
C ASP A 139 -6.39 -6.93 -15.12
N ASP A 140 -7.02 -8.01 -14.64
CA ASP A 140 -7.99 -8.03 -13.54
C ASP A 140 -7.28 -7.89 -12.17
N LEU A 141 -6.43 -6.87 -12.06
CA LEU A 141 -5.58 -6.56 -10.92
C LEU A 141 -6.04 -5.25 -10.27
N VAL A 142 -5.97 -5.18 -8.95
CA VAL A 142 -6.25 -3.94 -8.21
C VAL A 142 -5.24 -3.74 -7.11
N ALA A 143 -4.63 -2.55 -7.09
CA ALA A 143 -3.85 -2.08 -5.97
C ALA A 143 -4.77 -1.32 -5.01
N VAL A 144 -4.77 -1.73 -3.74
CA VAL A 144 -5.51 -1.03 -2.68
C VAL A 144 -4.53 -0.23 -1.84
N LEU A 145 -4.67 1.09 -1.86
CA LEU A 145 -3.84 2.00 -1.07
C LEU A 145 -4.60 2.48 0.17
N VAL A 146 -4.19 1.99 1.34
CA VAL A 146 -4.73 2.43 2.63
C VAL A 146 -3.88 3.58 3.17
N PHE A 147 -4.52 4.69 3.53
CA PHE A 147 -3.85 5.81 4.20
C PHE A 147 -3.78 5.55 5.70
N LEU A 148 -2.58 5.38 6.23
CA LEU A 148 -2.34 5.23 7.68
C LEU A 148 -2.35 6.57 8.44
N ASP A 149 -2.10 7.65 7.71
CA ASP A 149 -2.12 9.03 8.19
C ASP A 149 -2.87 9.92 7.19
N ASP A 150 -3.25 11.11 7.60
CA ASP A 150 -3.89 12.09 6.73
C ASP A 150 -2.99 12.41 5.53
N VAL A 151 -3.52 12.23 4.32
CA VAL A 151 -2.84 12.55 3.07
C VAL A 151 -3.30 13.91 2.57
N THR A 152 -2.35 14.82 2.40
CA THR A 152 -2.57 16.19 1.94
C THR A 152 -1.73 16.47 0.71
N LEU A 153 -1.95 17.61 0.05
CA LEU A 153 -1.12 18.03 -1.09
C LEU A 153 0.35 18.28 -0.69
N GLN A 154 0.64 18.45 0.60
CA GLN A 154 1.96 18.81 1.10
C GLN A 154 2.82 17.61 1.51
N ASN A 155 2.23 16.42 1.69
CA ASN A 155 2.96 15.21 2.13
C ASN A 155 3.08 14.13 1.05
N GLY A 156 2.98 14.54 -0.21
CA GLY A 156 3.21 13.68 -1.37
C GLY A 156 2.09 12.67 -1.59
N PRO A 157 0.88 13.14 -1.96
CA PRO A 157 -0.25 12.25 -2.24
C PRO A 157 0.03 11.36 -3.46
N LEU A 158 -0.78 10.34 -3.65
CA LEU A 158 -0.83 9.63 -4.92
C LEU A 158 -1.40 10.57 -5.99
N GLU A 159 -0.73 10.63 -7.14
CA GLU A 159 -1.23 11.27 -8.35
C GLU A 159 -1.58 10.20 -9.38
N VAL A 160 -2.74 10.34 -10.01
CA VAL A 160 -3.24 9.42 -11.03
C VAL A 160 -3.65 10.20 -12.27
N VAL A 161 -3.56 9.56 -13.44
CA VAL A 161 -4.06 10.10 -14.71
C VAL A 161 -5.37 9.38 -15.04
N PRO A 162 -6.54 10.04 -14.91
CA PRO A 162 -7.82 9.40 -15.14
C PRO A 162 -7.92 8.78 -16.54
N GLY A 163 -8.39 7.54 -16.61
CA GLY A 163 -8.59 6.79 -17.85
C GLY A 163 -7.32 6.17 -18.44
N SER A 164 -6.14 6.42 -17.84
CA SER A 164 -4.87 5.88 -18.34
C SER A 164 -4.78 4.35 -18.36
N PRO A 165 -5.45 3.57 -17.50
CA PRO A 165 -5.40 2.10 -17.60
C PRO A 165 -6.01 1.53 -18.88
N ARG A 166 -6.84 2.32 -19.60
CA ARG A 166 -7.42 1.94 -20.90
C ARG A 166 -6.59 2.44 -22.08
N GLY A 167 -5.51 3.17 -21.79
CA GLY A 167 -4.56 3.67 -22.76
C GLY A 167 -3.46 2.65 -23.07
N PRO A 168 -2.47 3.03 -23.90
CA PRO A 168 -1.31 2.20 -24.14
C PRO A 168 -0.45 2.02 -22.87
N MET A 169 0.33 0.96 -22.85
CA MET A 169 1.41 0.78 -21.86
C MET A 169 2.64 1.59 -22.31
N TYR A 170 3.31 2.23 -21.36
CA TYR A 170 4.50 3.06 -21.58
C TYR A 170 5.71 2.45 -20.86
N GLU A 171 6.76 2.13 -21.61
CA GLU A 171 8.06 1.66 -21.09
C GLU A 171 9.04 2.80 -20.80
#